data_AF-A0A918RAN9-F1
#
_entry.id   AF-A0A918RAN9-F1
#
_cell.length_a   1.000
_cell.length_b   1.000
_cell.length_c   1.000
_cell.angle_alpha   90.00
_cell.angle_beta   90.00
_cell.angle_gamma   90.00
#
_symmetry.space_group_name_H-M   'P 1'
#
loop_
_entity.id
_entity.type
_entity.pdbx_description
1 polymer ?
#
loop_
_entity_poly.entity_id
_entity_poly.type
_entity_poly.pdbx_seq_one_letter_code
_entity_poly.pdbx_strand_id
1 'polypeptide(L)'
;MADTGAAERRLAAGGPVPHGLPMLSSICGTACVAGAVVVTTKSQFLFEHHALSVLAWAAVGGLGFAVAWGVLRRLGFQRRPLTPGMTVVALGLAFAGVWGVQAAASHVYMSPWDRYVAELAGPGQCLAATPYDTVAASVVTWSTRGDDRMEVWPGGPLPKGRTHPVLLLKNAVRGGTHPLAPANEESRILLHSYGCR
;
A
#
# COMPACT_ATOMS: atom_id res chain seq x y z
N MET A 1 -63.40 20.85 36.48
CA MET A 1 -62.72 19.53 36.54
C MET A 1 -62.24 19.23 35.13
N ALA A 2 -61.02 19.66 34.84
CA ALA A 2 -60.42 19.59 33.52
C ALA A 2 -59.44 18.41 33.49
N ASP A 3 -59.57 17.61 32.45
CA ASP A 3 -58.88 16.36 32.19
C ASP A 3 -57.46 16.65 31.67
N THR A 4 -56.50 16.82 32.59
CA THR A 4 -55.09 17.13 32.27
C THR A 4 -54.22 15.88 32.10
N GLY A 5 -54.78 14.66 32.18
CA GLY A 5 -54.02 13.41 32.22
C GLY A 5 -53.59 12.82 30.85
N ALA A 6 -54.11 13.33 29.73
CA ALA A 6 -53.90 12.70 28.43
C ALA A 6 -52.71 13.26 27.62
N ALA A 7 -52.24 14.47 27.93
CA ALA A 7 -51.18 15.13 27.14
C ALA A 7 -49.77 14.67 27.53
N GLU A 8 -49.54 14.22 28.76
CA GLU A 8 -48.21 13.81 29.24
C GLU A 8 -47.76 12.43 28.73
N ARG A 9 -48.69 11.57 28.30
CA ARG A 9 -48.33 10.21 27.83
C ARG A 9 -47.75 10.17 26.41
N ARG A 10 -47.78 11.26 25.64
CA ARG A 10 -47.22 11.29 24.28
C ARG A 10 -45.74 11.71 24.21
N LEU A 11 -45.16 12.21 25.30
CA LEU A 11 -43.74 12.62 25.34
C LEU A 11 -42.78 11.49 25.76
N ALA A 12 -43.30 10.36 26.24
CA ALA A 12 -42.51 9.18 26.61
C ALA A 12 -42.33 8.15 25.46
N ALA A 13 -42.69 8.53 24.22
CA ALA A 13 -42.38 7.74 23.03
C ALA A 13 -41.06 8.19 22.38
N GLY A 14 -40.05 8.46 23.20
CA GLY A 14 -38.65 8.47 22.77
C GLY A 14 -38.22 7.04 22.50
N GLY A 15 -38.75 6.45 21.42
CA GLY A 15 -38.27 5.16 20.94
C GLY A 15 -36.75 5.26 20.75
N PRO A 16 -35.97 4.26 21.19
CA PRO A 16 -34.52 4.30 21.07
C PRO A 16 -34.16 4.54 19.62
N VAL A 17 -33.61 5.73 19.34
CA VAL A 17 -33.11 6.07 18.02
C VAL A 17 -32.09 4.99 17.67
N PRO A 18 -32.22 4.28 16.54
CA PRO A 18 -31.31 3.19 16.20
C PRO A 18 -29.90 3.76 15.91
N HIS A 19 -29.10 3.93 16.96
CA HIS A 19 -27.74 4.46 16.93
C HIS A 19 -26.71 3.51 16.30
N GLY A 20 -27.12 2.32 15.84
CA GLY A 20 -26.20 1.34 15.28
C GLY A 20 -25.76 1.63 13.83
N LEU A 21 -26.66 2.13 12.98
CA LEU A 21 -26.38 2.39 11.57
C LEU A 21 -25.20 3.36 11.32
N PRO A 22 -25.02 4.47 12.08
CA PRO A 22 -23.87 5.36 11.89
C PRO A 22 -22.54 4.75 12.34
N MET A 23 -22.53 3.78 13.27
CA MET A 23 -21.29 3.15 13.73
C MET A 23 -20.71 2.18 12.71
N LEU A 24 -21.53 1.33 12.08
CA LEU A 24 -21.02 0.40 11.06
C LEU A 24 -20.57 1.10 9.79
N SER A 25 -21.30 2.13 9.34
CA SER A 25 -20.87 2.93 8.19
C SER A 25 -19.58 3.68 8.49
N SER A 26 -19.39 4.15 9.73
CA SER A 26 -18.14 4.74 10.20
C SER A 26 -16.97 3.73 10.15
N ILE A 27 -17.15 2.51 10.67
CA ILE A 27 -16.09 1.47 10.68
C ILE A 27 -15.70 1.03 9.25
N CYS A 28 -16.68 0.81 8.37
CA CYS A 28 -16.38 0.48 6.97
C CYS A 28 -15.70 1.65 6.25
N GLY A 29 -16.14 2.89 6.52
CA GLY A 29 -15.52 4.10 5.98
C GLY A 29 -14.07 4.24 6.42
N THR A 30 -13.77 4.08 7.72
CA THR A 30 -12.40 4.18 8.24
C THR A 30 -11.49 3.09 7.70
N ALA A 31 -11.99 1.86 7.53
CA ALA A 31 -11.22 0.76 6.94
C ALA A 31 -10.86 1.03 5.47
N CYS A 32 -11.82 1.52 4.66
CA CYS A 32 -11.57 1.88 3.27
C CYS A 32 -10.59 3.04 3.17
N VAL A 33 -10.73 4.04 4.04
CA VAL A 33 -9.81 5.19 4.09
C VAL A 33 -8.40 4.72 4.47
N ALA A 34 -8.25 3.90 5.51
CA ALA A 34 -6.96 3.37 5.93
C ALA A 34 -6.27 2.56 4.83
N GLY A 35 -6.99 1.67 4.14
CA GLY A 35 -6.46 0.91 3.01
C GLY A 35 -5.99 1.80 1.85
N ALA A 36 -6.76 2.84 1.54
CA ALA A 36 -6.36 3.80 0.52
C ALA A 36 -5.17 4.68 0.97
N VAL A 37 -5.01 4.99 2.27
CA VAL A 37 -3.84 5.73 2.80
C VAL A 37 -2.60 4.89 2.53
N VAL A 38 -2.68 3.61 2.87
CA VAL A 38 -1.59 2.66 2.66
C VAL A 38 -1.12 2.63 1.21
N VAL A 39 -2.05 2.45 0.27
CA VAL A 39 -1.73 2.34 -1.17
C VAL A 39 -1.14 3.65 -1.69
N THR A 40 -1.78 4.78 -1.41
CA THR A 40 -1.34 6.09 -1.89
C THR A 40 -0.01 6.56 -1.28
N THR A 41 0.28 6.15 -0.04
CA THR A 41 1.58 6.41 0.60
C THR A 41 2.68 5.57 -0.06
N LYS A 42 2.39 4.30 -0.36
CA LYS A 42 3.37 3.37 -0.96
C LYS A 42 3.67 3.67 -2.42
N SER A 43 2.69 4.12 -3.18
CA SER A 43 2.84 4.45 -4.61
C SER A 43 3.44 5.84 -4.87
N GLN A 44 3.70 6.65 -3.83
CA GLN A 44 4.09 8.07 -3.93
C GLN A 44 3.10 8.96 -4.72
N PHE A 45 1.95 8.42 -5.13
CA PHE A 45 0.96 9.08 -5.98
C PHE A 45 0.40 10.36 -5.37
N LEU A 46 0.32 10.40 -4.03
CA LEU A 46 -0.07 11.57 -3.26
C LEU A 46 0.84 12.78 -3.48
N PHE A 47 2.12 12.59 -3.81
CA PHE A 47 3.11 13.66 -3.90
C PHE A 47 3.36 14.15 -5.34
N GLU A 48 3.04 13.34 -6.35
CA GLU A 48 3.23 13.69 -7.76
C GLU A 48 1.95 14.27 -8.39
N HIS A 49 0.78 13.77 -8.00
CA HIS A 49 -0.49 14.19 -8.61
C HIS A 49 -1.59 14.42 -7.57
N HIS A 50 -1.44 15.48 -6.76
CA HIS A 50 -2.41 15.85 -5.73
C HIS A 50 -3.87 15.87 -6.22
N ALA A 51 -4.15 16.47 -7.38
CA ALA A 51 -5.51 16.53 -7.93
C ALA A 51 -6.08 15.16 -8.33
N LEU A 52 -5.27 14.30 -8.96
CA LEU A 52 -5.70 12.94 -9.33
C LEU A 52 -5.83 12.03 -8.11
N SER A 53 -5.02 12.26 -7.08
CA SER A 53 -5.12 11.50 -5.83
C SER A 53 -6.51 11.70 -5.21
N VAL A 54 -7.00 12.94 -5.10
CA VAL A 54 -8.32 13.24 -4.53
C VAL A 54 -9.45 12.53 -5.31
N LEU A 55 -9.37 12.49 -6.64
CA LEU A 55 -10.34 11.77 -7.47
C LEU A 55 -10.25 10.25 -7.26
N ALA A 56 -9.05 9.69 -7.18
CA ALA A 56 -8.85 8.27 -6.90
C ALA A 56 -9.40 7.90 -5.51
N TRP A 57 -9.16 8.74 -4.51
CA TRP A 57 -9.71 8.61 -3.17
C TRP A 57 -11.25 8.65 -3.16
N ALA A 58 -11.84 9.60 -3.87
CA ALA A 58 -13.29 9.71 -4.01
C ALA A 58 -13.89 8.49 -4.73
N ALA A 59 -13.24 7.99 -5.78
CA ALA A 59 -13.67 6.82 -6.53
C ALA A 59 -13.60 5.54 -5.69
N VAL A 60 -12.50 5.31 -4.98
CA VAL A 60 -12.32 4.14 -4.10
C VAL A 60 -13.28 4.21 -2.92
N GLY A 61 -13.44 5.37 -2.29
CA GLY A 61 -14.41 5.58 -1.21
C GLY A 61 -15.84 5.34 -1.68
N GLY A 62 -16.22 5.88 -2.84
CA GLY A 62 -17.54 5.69 -3.44
C GLY A 62 -17.82 4.22 -3.81
N LEU A 63 -16.85 3.55 -4.43
CA LEU A 63 -16.97 2.12 -4.78
C LEU A 63 -17.07 1.24 -3.53
N GLY A 64 -16.22 1.48 -2.54
CA GLY A 64 -16.25 0.78 -1.25
C GLY A 64 -17.59 0.96 -0.55
N PHE A 65 -18.13 2.18 -0.53
CA PHE A 65 -19.46 2.46 0.03
C PHE A 65 -20.57 1.73 -0.75
N ALA A 66 -20.54 1.76 -2.07
CA ALA A 66 -21.54 1.08 -2.90
C ALA A 66 -21.54 -0.44 -2.70
N VAL A 67 -20.35 -1.06 -2.62
CA VAL A 67 -20.19 -2.48 -2.35
C VAL A 67 -20.67 -2.82 -0.95
N ALA A 68 -20.24 -2.09 0.08
CA ALA A 68 -20.68 -2.30 1.45
C ALA A 68 -22.20 -2.17 1.57
N TRP A 69 -22.78 -1.13 0.94
CA TRP A 69 -24.23 -0.93 0.91
C TRP A 69 -24.97 -2.06 0.20
N GLY A 70 -24.45 -2.54 -0.93
CA GLY A 70 -25.00 -3.68 -1.67
C GLY A 70 -24.98 -4.97 -0.85
N VAL A 71 -23.88 -5.24 -0.16
CA VAL A 71 -23.72 -6.41 0.74
C VAL A 71 -24.68 -6.31 1.93
N LEU A 72 -24.78 -5.14 2.57
CA LEU A 72 -25.73 -4.92 3.67
C LEU A 72 -27.18 -5.11 3.23
N ARG A 73 -27.54 -4.65 2.02
CA ARG A 73 -28.88 -4.87 1.45
C ARG A 73 -29.14 -6.35 1.16
N ARG A 74 -28.20 -7.06 0.53
CA ARG A 74 -28.36 -8.49 0.21
C ARG A 74 -28.47 -9.38 1.45
N LEU A 75 -27.71 -9.06 2.49
CA LEU A 75 -27.72 -9.85 3.74
C LEU A 75 -28.89 -9.50 4.68
N GLY A 76 -29.79 -8.60 4.27
CA GLY A 76 -31.00 -8.26 5.03
C GLY A 76 -30.72 -7.54 6.36
N PHE A 77 -29.51 -7.01 6.54
CA PHE A 77 -29.09 -6.36 7.79
C PHE A 77 -29.85 -5.05 8.08
N GLN A 78 -30.56 -4.49 7.10
CA GLN A 78 -31.38 -3.30 7.31
C GLN A 78 -32.51 -3.48 8.34
N ARG A 79 -32.89 -4.72 8.66
CA ARG A 79 -33.99 -5.02 9.59
C ARG A 79 -33.56 -5.60 10.93
N ARG A 80 -32.26 -5.87 11.13
CA ARG A 80 -31.76 -6.51 12.36
C ARG A 80 -31.06 -5.51 13.26
N PRO A 81 -31.34 -5.51 14.58
CA PRO A 81 -30.60 -4.68 15.52
C PRO A 81 -29.13 -5.09 15.53
N LEU A 82 -28.26 -4.08 15.56
CA LEU A 82 -26.82 -4.30 15.56
C LEU A 82 -26.38 -4.89 16.89
N THR A 83 -25.93 -6.14 16.82
CA THR A 83 -25.37 -6.82 17.99
C THR A 83 -23.89 -6.44 18.14
N PRO A 84 -23.37 -6.35 19.38
CA PRO A 84 -21.96 -6.08 19.62
C PRO A 84 -21.04 -7.17 19.03
N GLY A 85 -21.53 -8.39 18.82
CA GLY A 85 -20.79 -9.42 18.09
C GLY A 85 -20.54 -9.04 16.63
N MET A 86 -21.51 -8.41 15.96
CA MET A 86 -21.36 -7.98 14.56
C MET A 86 -20.36 -6.84 14.41
N THR A 87 -20.28 -5.92 15.36
CA THR A 87 -19.27 -4.85 15.32
C THR A 87 -17.86 -5.39 15.48
N VAL A 88 -17.65 -6.37 16.38
CA VAL A 88 -16.36 -7.05 16.53
C VAL A 88 -15.96 -7.80 15.25
N VAL A 89 -16.89 -8.54 14.65
CA VAL A 89 -16.63 -9.24 13.37
C VAL A 89 -16.30 -8.25 12.24
N ALA A 90 -17.04 -7.15 12.14
CA ALA A 90 -16.78 -6.11 11.14
C ALA A 90 -15.42 -5.45 11.33
N LEU A 91 -15.01 -5.16 12.58
CA LEU A 91 -13.68 -4.66 12.92
C LEU A 91 -12.58 -5.66 12.54
N GLY A 92 -12.79 -6.95 12.83
CA GLY A 92 -11.85 -8.01 12.45
C GLY A 92 -11.67 -8.11 10.93
N LEU A 93 -12.77 -8.07 10.17
CA LEU A 93 -12.73 -8.07 8.70
C LEU A 93 -12.07 -6.82 8.14
N ALA A 94 -12.35 -5.65 8.71
CA ALA A 94 -11.71 -4.40 8.34
C ALA A 94 -10.19 -4.46 8.56
N PHE A 95 -9.76 -4.93 9.73
CA PHE A 95 -8.34 -5.08 10.05
C PHE A 95 -7.65 -6.07 9.11
N ALA A 96 -8.26 -7.24 8.88
CA ALA A 96 -7.74 -8.24 7.95
C ALA A 96 -7.63 -7.69 6.51
N GLY A 97 -8.62 -6.91 6.08
CA GLY A 97 -8.62 -6.24 4.78
C GLY A 97 -7.48 -5.23 4.65
N VAL A 98 -7.31 -4.33 5.63
CA VAL A 98 -6.22 -3.34 5.64
C VAL A 98 -4.85 -4.04 5.68
N TRP A 99 -4.72 -5.09 6.49
CA TRP A 99 -3.50 -5.88 6.57
C TRP A 99 -3.17 -6.59 5.24
N GLY A 100 -4.18 -7.20 4.60
CA GLY A 100 -4.02 -7.82 3.28
C GLY A 100 -3.64 -6.80 2.19
N VAL A 101 -4.25 -5.61 2.19
CA VAL A 101 -3.91 -4.51 1.29
C VAL A 101 -2.47 -4.03 1.53
N GLN A 102 -2.05 -3.88 2.79
CA GLN A 102 -0.68 -3.51 3.15
C GLN A 102 0.32 -4.54 2.64
N ALA A 103 0.05 -5.83 2.84
CA ALA A 103 0.91 -6.92 2.38
C ALA A 103 1.02 -6.91 0.84
N ALA A 104 -0.11 -6.88 0.13
CA ALA A 104 -0.13 -6.81 -1.33
C ALA A 104 0.59 -5.57 -1.86
N ALA A 105 0.33 -4.40 -1.26
CA ALA A 105 0.97 -3.15 -1.63
C ALA A 105 2.49 -3.18 -1.42
N SER A 106 2.99 -3.89 -0.40
CA SER A 106 4.43 -4.03 -0.19
C SER A 106 5.13 -4.87 -1.26
N HIS A 107 4.41 -5.82 -1.89
CA HIS A 107 4.93 -6.61 -3.01
C HIS A 107 4.83 -5.90 -4.35
N VAL A 108 3.81 -5.06 -4.55
CA VAL A 108 3.64 -4.29 -5.79
C VAL A 108 4.54 -3.06 -5.80
N TYR A 109 4.61 -2.34 -4.68
CA TYR A 109 5.36 -1.10 -4.52
C TYR A 109 6.62 -1.36 -3.68
N MET A 110 7.44 -2.30 -4.16
CA MET A 110 8.72 -2.63 -3.55
C MET A 110 9.65 -1.41 -3.55
N SER A 111 10.54 -1.36 -2.55
CA SER A 111 11.62 -0.37 -2.60
C SER A 111 12.57 -0.71 -3.76
N PRO A 112 13.33 0.27 -4.29
CA PRO A 112 14.28 0.02 -5.37
C PRO A 112 15.31 -1.06 -5.02
N TRP A 113 15.71 -1.13 -3.74
CA TRP A 113 16.61 -2.15 -3.25
C TRP A 113 15.94 -3.53 -3.15
N ASP A 114 14.70 -3.60 -2.65
CA ASP A 114 13.98 -4.88 -2.61
C ASP A 114 13.76 -5.44 -4.03
N ARG A 115 13.50 -4.56 -5.01
CA ARG A 115 13.45 -4.95 -6.44
C ARG A 115 14.82 -5.44 -6.92
N TYR A 116 15.89 -4.76 -6.57
CA TYR A 116 17.26 -5.18 -6.90
C TYR A 116 17.57 -6.59 -6.37
N VAL A 117 17.19 -6.86 -5.11
CA VAL A 117 17.30 -8.20 -4.53
C VAL A 117 16.41 -9.20 -5.29
N ALA A 118 15.15 -8.86 -5.56
CA ALA A 118 14.23 -9.79 -6.22
C ALA A 118 14.63 -10.12 -7.67
N GLU A 119 15.14 -9.13 -8.43
CA GLU A 119 15.37 -9.22 -9.87
C GLU A 119 16.82 -9.57 -10.24
N LEU A 120 17.82 -9.11 -9.47
CA LEU A 120 19.21 -9.13 -9.91
C LEU A 120 20.17 -9.80 -8.93
N ALA A 121 20.08 -9.54 -7.63
CA ALA A 121 21.10 -9.97 -6.65
C ALA A 121 20.65 -11.03 -5.64
N GLY A 122 19.37 -11.39 -5.62
CA GLY A 122 18.84 -12.38 -4.70
C GLY A 122 19.29 -13.81 -5.00
N PRO A 123 18.99 -14.76 -4.10
CA PRO A 123 19.38 -16.15 -4.29
C PRO A 123 18.89 -16.72 -5.63
N GLY A 124 19.82 -17.22 -6.44
CA GLY A 124 19.53 -17.77 -7.77
C GLY A 124 19.43 -16.74 -8.89
N GLN A 125 19.63 -15.44 -8.61
CA GLN A 125 19.73 -14.39 -9.63
C GLN A 125 21.15 -14.23 -10.16
N CYS A 126 21.29 -13.50 -11.27
CA CYS A 126 22.55 -13.40 -12.01
C CYS A 126 23.69 -12.69 -11.25
N LEU A 127 23.38 -11.77 -10.33
CA LEU A 127 24.38 -11.11 -9.49
C LEU A 127 24.61 -11.82 -8.15
N ALA A 128 23.94 -12.95 -7.90
CA ALA A 128 24.19 -13.75 -6.70
C ALA A 128 25.63 -14.26 -6.68
N ALA A 129 26.29 -14.22 -5.51
CA ALA A 129 27.69 -14.58 -5.34
C ALA A 129 28.69 -13.75 -6.18
N THR A 130 28.29 -12.56 -6.64
CA THR A 130 29.19 -11.59 -7.28
C THR A 130 29.57 -10.47 -6.29
N PRO A 131 30.53 -9.59 -6.62
CA PRO A 131 30.79 -8.38 -5.84
C PRO A 131 29.57 -7.46 -5.70
N TYR A 132 28.54 -7.66 -6.53
CA TYR A 132 27.27 -6.94 -6.49
C TYR A 132 26.17 -7.69 -5.70
N ASP A 133 26.47 -8.83 -5.08
CA ASP A 133 25.51 -9.56 -4.23
C ASP A 133 25.04 -8.68 -3.06
N THR A 134 23.82 -8.91 -2.59
CA THR A 134 23.17 -8.28 -1.43
C THR A 134 24.01 -8.23 -0.15
N VAL A 135 24.93 -9.18 0.04
CA VAL A 135 25.82 -9.23 1.23
C VAL A 135 27.04 -8.32 1.08
N ALA A 136 27.51 -8.11 -0.15
CA ALA A 136 28.72 -7.36 -0.44
C ALA A 136 28.42 -5.93 -0.90
N ALA A 137 27.40 -5.75 -1.74
CA ALA A 137 27.04 -4.49 -2.33
C ALA A 137 26.43 -3.53 -1.32
N SER A 138 26.70 -2.24 -1.52
CA SER A 138 26.06 -1.15 -0.80
C SER A 138 25.41 -0.18 -1.78
N VAL A 139 24.25 0.36 -1.40
CA VAL A 139 23.61 1.45 -2.15
C VAL A 139 24.11 2.76 -1.59
N VAL A 140 24.68 3.60 -2.46
CA VAL A 140 25.18 4.92 -2.06
C VAL A 140 24.19 6.02 -2.40
N THR A 141 23.52 5.93 -3.55
CA THR A 141 22.49 6.91 -3.95
C THR A 141 21.15 6.21 -4.21
N TRP A 142 20.12 6.74 -3.56
CA TRP A 142 18.73 6.41 -3.82
C TRP A 142 18.16 7.45 -4.79
N SER A 143 17.17 7.07 -5.62
CA SER A 143 16.51 8.01 -6.53
C SER A 143 16.09 9.26 -5.76
N THR A 144 16.68 10.40 -6.10
CA THR A 144 16.24 11.70 -5.60
C THR A 144 15.25 12.29 -6.59
N ARG A 145 14.40 13.23 -6.16
CA ARG A 145 13.32 13.76 -6.99
C ARG A 145 13.89 14.35 -8.30
N GLY A 146 13.66 13.68 -9.43
CA GLY A 146 14.21 14.05 -10.75
C GLY A 146 15.39 13.20 -11.23
N ASP A 147 15.90 12.27 -10.42
CA ASP A 147 16.89 11.27 -10.83
C ASP A 147 16.41 9.85 -10.45
N ASP A 148 15.89 9.12 -11.43
CA ASP A 148 15.34 7.76 -11.27
C ASP A 148 16.44 6.69 -11.27
N ARG A 149 17.69 7.07 -10.97
CA ARG A 149 18.85 6.20 -10.95
C ARG A 149 19.20 5.73 -9.55
N MET A 150 19.76 4.53 -9.47
CA MET A 150 20.34 3.94 -8.27
C MET A 150 21.75 3.49 -8.58
N GLU A 151 22.68 3.89 -7.72
CA GLU A 151 24.07 3.42 -7.76
C GLU A 151 24.27 2.27 -6.79
N VAL A 152 24.63 1.13 -7.35
CA VAL A 152 25.03 -0.05 -6.59
C VAL A 152 26.55 -0.13 -6.61
N TRP A 153 27.13 0.07 -5.42
CA TRP A 153 28.56 0.00 -5.21
C TRP A 153 28.93 -1.44 -4.82
N PRO A 154 29.83 -2.08 -5.57
CA PRO A 154 30.28 -3.43 -5.28
C PRO A 154 31.09 -3.47 -3.98
N GLY A 155 30.98 -4.57 -3.24
CA GLY A 155 31.82 -4.84 -2.09
C GLY A 155 32.79 -5.99 -2.30
N GLY A 156 33.64 -6.20 -1.30
CA GLY A 156 34.59 -7.30 -1.26
C GLY A 156 36.04 -6.90 -1.57
N PRO A 157 37.00 -7.79 -1.28
CA PRO A 157 38.41 -7.52 -1.46
C PRO A 157 38.78 -7.53 -2.94
N LEU A 158 39.25 -6.38 -3.42
CA LEU A 158 39.86 -6.27 -4.75
C LEU A 158 41.36 -6.59 -4.68
N PRO A 159 41.95 -7.13 -5.77
CA PRO A 159 43.40 -7.12 -5.94
C PRO A 159 43.92 -5.68 -5.81
N LYS A 160 45.05 -5.49 -5.10
CA LYS A 160 45.62 -4.16 -4.81
C LYS A 160 45.56 -3.24 -6.03
N GLY A 161 44.83 -2.13 -5.90
CA GLY A 161 44.76 -1.06 -6.89
C GLY A 161 43.66 -1.19 -7.96
N ARG A 162 42.76 -2.18 -7.88
CA ARG A 162 41.56 -2.21 -8.74
C ARG A 162 40.33 -1.79 -7.96
N THR A 163 39.43 -1.07 -8.62
CA THR A 163 38.09 -0.75 -8.12
C THR A 163 37.09 -1.43 -9.07
N HIS A 164 36.10 -2.14 -8.54
CA HIS A 164 35.00 -2.62 -9.36
C HIS A 164 34.17 -1.40 -9.81
N PRO A 165 33.69 -1.37 -11.07
CA PRO A 165 32.90 -0.25 -11.57
C PRO A 165 31.57 -0.13 -10.83
N VAL A 166 31.02 1.09 -10.73
CA VAL A 166 29.68 1.28 -10.13
C VAL A 166 28.62 0.78 -11.10
N LEU A 167 27.63 0.03 -10.59
CA LEU A 167 26.49 -0.40 -11.39
C LEU A 167 25.38 0.66 -11.29
N LEU A 168 25.03 1.28 -12.41
CA LEU A 168 23.98 2.29 -12.51
C LEU A 168 22.70 1.68 -13.06
N LEU A 169 21.65 1.67 -12.24
CA LEU A 169 20.33 1.18 -12.61
C LEU A 169 19.35 2.34 -12.72
N LYS A 170 18.45 2.30 -13.72
CA LYS A 170 17.33 3.24 -13.89
C LYS A 170 16.01 2.60 -13.49
N ASN A 171 14.94 3.38 -13.47
CA ASN A 171 13.62 3.01 -12.93
C ASN A 171 13.68 2.70 -11.44
N ALA A 172 14.65 3.25 -10.72
CA ALA A 172 14.84 3.04 -9.29
C ALA A 172 13.93 3.94 -8.44
N VAL A 173 12.72 4.24 -8.93
CA VAL A 173 11.74 5.08 -8.24
C VAL A 173 11.16 4.32 -7.05
N ARG A 174 11.05 4.99 -5.91
CA ARG A 174 10.44 4.42 -4.70
C ARG A 174 8.95 4.17 -4.93
N GLY A 175 8.51 2.92 -4.84
CA GLY A 175 7.15 2.55 -5.20
C GLY A 175 6.90 2.52 -6.71
N GLY A 176 7.94 2.56 -7.54
CA GLY A 176 7.83 2.24 -8.96
C GLY A 176 7.43 0.76 -9.18
N THR A 177 6.80 0.48 -10.30
CA THR A 177 6.41 -0.87 -10.73
C THR A 177 7.19 -1.36 -11.95
N HIS A 178 8.04 -0.50 -12.51
CA HIS A 178 8.89 -0.85 -13.65
C HIS A 178 10.13 -1.64 -13.19
N PRO A 179 10.53 -2.66 -13.97
CA PRO A 179 11.73 -3.43 -13.66
C PRO A 179 12.97 -2.55 -13.74
N LEU A 180 13.98 -2.90 -12.95
CA LEU A 180 15.26 -2.22 -12.98
C LEU A 180 15.95 -2.50 -14.30
N ALA A 181 16.54 -1.46 -14.88
CA ALA A 181 17.23 -1.55 -16.17
C ALA A 181 18.59 -0.87 -16.09
N PRO A 182 19.56 -1.20 -16.95
CA PRO A 182 20.82 -0.47 -17.01
C PRO A 182 20.57 0.99 -17.39
N ALA A 183 21.18 1.92 -16.65
CA ALA A 183 21.07 3.35 -16.91
C ALA A 183 21.97 3.82 -18.07
N ASN A 184 23.10 3.13 -18.29
CA ASN A 184 24.07 3.42 -19.34
C ASN A 184 24.62 2.14 -19.99
N GLU A 185 25.35 2.29 -21.09
CA GLU A 185 25.93 1.16 -21.83
C GLU A 185 26.97 0.40 -20.99
N GLU A 186 27.75 1.09 -20.16
CA GLU A 186 28.72 0.46 -19.25
C GLU A 186 28.03 -0.50 -18.27
N SER A 187 26.92 -0.08 -17.65
CA SER A 187 26.14 -0.94 -16.75
C SER A 187 25.49 -2.10 -17.49
N ARG A 188 25.08 -1.90 -18.75
CA ARG A 188 24.58 -2.99 -19.60
C ARG A 188 25.66 -4.03 -19.87
N ILE A 189 26.84 -3.60 -20.26
CA ILE A 189 27.98 -4.50 -20.51
C ILE A 189 28.38 -5.23 -19.22
N LEU A 190 28.38 -4.53 -18.09
CA LEU A 190 28.67 -5.10 -16.78
C LEU A 190 27.63 -6.16 -16.38
N LEU A 191 26.34 -5.87 -16.51
CA LEU A 191 25.27 -6.85 -16.25
C LEU A 191 25.41 -8.07 -17.17
N HIS A 192 25.68 -7.85 -18.45
CA HIS A 192 25.87 -8.92 -19.42
C HIS A 192 27.11 -9.78 -19.12
N SER A 193 28.19 -9.21 -18.57
CA SER A 193 29.40 -9.96 -18.20
C SER A 193 29.16 -10.92 -17.03
N TYR A 194 28.16 -10.63 -16.18
CA TYR A 194 27.66 -11.52 -15.13
C TYR A 194 26.47 -12.38 -15.58
N GLY A 195 26.09 -12.35 -16.86
CA GLY A 195 25.01 -13.18 -17.41
C GLY A 195 23.59 -12.67 -17.13
N CYS A 196 23.43 -11.43 -16.66
CA CYS A 196 22.12 -10.78 -16.57
C CYS A 196 21.64 -10.36 -17.98
N ARG A 197 20.35 -10.53 -18.26
CA ARG A 197 19.70 -10.16 -19.54
C ARG A 197 18.76 -9.00 -19.37
#